data_AF-A0A8B7B4P5-F1
#
_entry.id   AF-A0A8B7B4P5-F1
#
_cell.length_a   1.000
_cell.length_b   1.000
_cell.length_c   1.000
_cell.angle_alpha   90.00
_cell.angle_beta   90.00
_cell.angle_gamma   90.00
#
_symmetry.space_group_name_H-M   'P 1'
#
loop_
_entity.id
_entity.type
_entity.pdbx_description
1 polymer ?
#
loop_
_entity_poly.entity_id
_entity_poly.type
_entity_poly.pdbx_seq_one_letter_code
_entity_poly.pdbx_strand_id
1 'polypeptide(L)'
;MTQVHQLPLVGLLLCLLIPSHLCKICEISEEKKSYLNPLLRTMNNLKYTNGVEAANVLLSLRLAGFCSQDLEQKLIQKVKDYVIKKISDLSSGQLAWSIMALGACKTPNEMFIYEYNMVHVLENKFQEEIEHMDHALFVSSKYYNETECQKTLQTVLKEISQGAFNIPTAAAQILPALVGKTYLDVNKDSPCVYSSAVNISIPVSGSVTPATSPSLIKVHYSVKINKTYSTNVTVPSGSVFLDVMEEAQKQNKTIFGFTMKESSWGPYITSVQGIEANNNDRTYWEILNRGISLSQGVGSYIVHNGDYLEIRWSKY
;
A
#
# COMPACT_ATOMS: atom_id res chain seq x y z
N MET A 1 36.97 24.58 22.56
CA MET A 1 37.50 24.48 21.18
C MET A 1 37.92 23.04 20.95
N THR A 2 36.99 22.22 20.46
CA THR A 2 37.26 20.89 19.91
C THR A 2 36.35 20.75 18.71
N GLN A 3 37.01 20.58 17.58
CA GLN A 3 36.51 20.76 16.23
C GLN A 3 35.75 19.50 15.83
N VAL A 4 34.42 19.59 15.72
CA VAL A 4 33.62 18.53 15.11
C VAL A 4 33.96 18.55 13.62
N HIS A 5 34.77 17.59 13.17
CA HIS A 5 35.04 17.41 11.75
C HIS A 5 33.72 17.11 11.03
N GLN A 6 33.32 18.06 10.18
CA GLN A 6 32.31 17.87 9.16
C GLN A 6 32.66 16.59 8.39
N LEU A 7 31.84 15.55 8.52
CA LEU A 7 31.83 14.48 7.53
C LEU A 7 31.46 15.14 6.19
N PRO A 8 32.31 15.04 5.15
CA PRO A 8 31.96 15.58 3.86
C PRO A 8 30.77 14.76 3.31
N LEU A 9 29.71 15.46 2.91
CA LEU A 9 28.52 14.93 2.22
C LEU A 9 28.86 13.95 1.07
N VAL A 10 30.08 14.02 0.56
CA VAL A 10 30.65 13.15 -0.48
C VAL A 10 30.77 11.69 -0.02
N GLY A 11 30.95 11.42 1.28
CA GLY A 11 31.00 10.06 1.82
C GLY A 11 29.65 9.32 1.77
N LEU A 12 28.54 10.05 1.85
CA LEU A 12 27.19 9.49 1.70
C LEU A 12 26.84 9.21 0.21
N LEU A 13 27.39 10.02 -0.70
CA LEU A 13 27.23 9.85 -2.16
C LEU A 13 27.91 8.58 -2.69
N LEU A 14 28.98 8.09 -2.05
CA LEU A 14 29.66 6.86 -2.43
C LEU A 14 28.90 5.58 -2.01
N CYS A 15 28.01 5.64 -1.03
CA CYS A 15 27.10 4.52 -0.70
C CYS A 15 25.92 4.40 -1.67
N LEU A 16 25.68 5.40 -2.52
CA LEU A 16 24.65 5.38 -3.58
C LEU A 16 25.21 4.94 -4.95
N LEU A 17 26.54 4.75 -5.06
CA LEU A 17 27.19 4.11 -6.20
C LEU A 17 27.26 2.58 -6.01
N ILE A 18 26.17 1.99 -5.51
CA ILE A 18 25.96 0.55 -5.68
C ILE A 18 25.88 0.33 -7.20
N PRO A 19 26.65 -0.62 -7.76
CA PRO A 19 26.63 -0.87 -9.19
C PRO A 19 25.18 -1.11 -9.63
N SER A 20 24.69 -0.27 -10.54
CA SER A 20 23.53 -0.56 -11.39
C SER A 20 23.70 -1.86 -12.21
N HIS A 21 24.83 -2.55 -12.06
CA HIS A 21 25.19 -3.82 -12.67
C HIS A 21 24.86 -5.07 -11.83
N LEU A 22 24.37 -4.94 -10.58
CA LEU A 22 24.04 -6.09 -9.69
C LEU A 22 22.54 -6.39 -9.57
N CYS A 23 21.70 -5.69 -10.32
CA CYS A 23 20.26 -5.95 -10.33
C CYS A 23 19.86 -6.44 -11.72
N LYS A 24 19.66 -7.75 -11.87
CA LYS A 24 19.09 -8.31 -13.10
C LYS A 24 17.67 -7.79 -13.27
N ILE A 25 17.47 -6.86 -14.20
CA ILE A 25 16.14 -6.38 -14.58
C ILE A 25 15.46 -7.48 -15.41
N CYS A 26 14.31 -7.94 -14.96
CA CYS A 26 13.39 -8.72 -15.77
C CYS A 26 12.07 -7.98 -15.88
N GLU A 27 11.59 -7.86 -17.10
CA GLU A 27 10.33 -7.20 -17.41
C GLU A 27 9.45 -8.13 -18.23
N ILE A 28 8.15 -7.84 -18.22
CA ILE A 28 7.20 -8.51 -19.07
C ILE A 28 7.44 -8.15 -20.54
N SER A 29 7.40 -9.14 -21.43
CA SER A 29 7.49 -8.88 -22.87
C SER A 29 6.26 -8.13 -23.38
N GLU A 30 6.42 -7.37 -24.46
CA GLU A 30 5.33 -6.60 -25.10
C GLU A 30 4.08 -7.46 -25.37
N GLU A 31 4.28 -8.68 -25.90
CA GLU A 31 3.21 -9.65 -26.19
C GLU A 31 2.39 -10.08 -24.97
N LYS A 32 2.98 -9.94 -23.77
CA LYS A 32 2.39 -10.36 -22.49
C LYS A 32 1.84 -9.20 -21.67
N LYS A 33 1.89 -7.96 -22.16
CA LYS A 33 1.36 -6.80 -21.41
C LYS A 33 -0.11 -6.93 -21.02
N SER A 34 -0.91 -7.70 -21.76
CA SER A 34 -2.31 -7.99 -21.42
C SER A 34 -2.50 -8.70 -20.07
N TYR A 35 -1.48 -9.40 -19.55
CA TYR A 35 -1.52 -10.00 -18.20
C TYR A 35 -1.53 -8.94 -17.09
N LEU A 36 -1.20 -7.68 -17.38
CA LEU A 36 -1.27 -6.57 -16.43
C LEU A 36 -2.67 -5.94 -16.36
N ASN A 37 -3.59 -6.29 -17.26
CA ASN A 37 -4.95 -5.74 -17.28
C ASN A 37 -5.72 -5.86 -15.95
N PRO A 38 -5.60 -6.96 -15.16
CA PRO A 38 -6.20 -7.02 -13.83
C PRO A 38 -5.71 -5.90 -12.92
N LEU A 39 -4.40 -5.61 -12.91
CA LEU A 39 -3.83 -4.51 -12.11
C LEU A 39 -4.37 -3.16 -12.58
N LEU A 40 -4.34 -2.92 -13.89
CA LEU A 40 -4.82 -1.67 -14.48
C LEU A 40 -6.31 -1.46 -14.19
N ARG A 41 -7.11 -2.54 -14.16
CA ARG A 41 -8.52 -2.47 -13.76
C ARG A 41 -8.67 -2.13 -12.27
N THR A 42 -7.88 -2.75 -11.39
CA THR A 42 -7.85 -2.41 -9.95
C THR A 42 -7.48 -0.93 -9.75
N MET A 43 -6.50 -0.42 -10.50
CA MET A 43 -6.04 0.98 -10.44
C MET A 43 -6.90 1.97 -11.24
N ASN A 44 -7.89 1.50 -12.00
CA ASN A 44 -8.89 2.37 -12.61
C ASN A 44 -10.15 2.45 -11.73
N ASN A 45 -10.00 2.28 -10.41
CA ASN A 45 -11.10 2.39 -9.46
C ASN A 45 -11.38 3.86 -9.14
N LEU A 46 -12.52 4.40 -9.60
CA LEU A 46 -12.88 5.80 -9.40
C LEU A 46 -13.24 6.16 -7.94
N LYS A 47 -13.35 5.17 -7.04
CA LYS A 47 -13.75 5.35 -5.64
C LYS A 47 -12.60 5.65 -4.67
N TYR A 48 -11.48 6.19 -5.14
CA TYR A 48 -10.40 6.64 -4.25
C TYR A 48 -10.93 7.62 -3.20
N THR A 49 -11.04 7.19 -1.95
CA THR A 49 -11.43 8.03 -0.80
C THR A 49 -10.21 8.64 -0.12
N ASN A 50 -9.02 8.11 -0.39
CA ASN A 50 -7.75 8.54 0.19
C ASN A 50 -6.84 9.12 -0.90
N GLY A 51 -6.39 10.38 -0.73
CA GLY A 51 -5.48 11.02 -1.69
C GLY A 51 -4.09 10.38 -1.74
N VAL A 52 -3.65 9.69 -0.68
CA VAL A 52 -2.38 8.93 -0.68
C VAL A 52 -2.47 7.74 -1.62
N GLU A 53 -3.60 7.03 -1.63
CA GLU A 53 -3.85 5.93 -2.57
C GLU A 53 -3.84 6.45 -4.01
N ALA A 54 -4.50 7.59 -4.26
CA ALA A 54 -4.47 8.25 -5.57
C ALA A 54 -3.05 8.66 -6.00
N ALA A 55 -2.22 9.16 -5.08
CA ALA A 55 -0.82 9.50 -5.36
C ALA A 55 0.00 8.26 -5.75
N ASN A 56 -0.13 7.16 -5.00
CA ASN A 56 0.56 5.91 -5.30
C ASN A 56 0.18 5.35 -6.68
N VAL A 57 -1.12 5.35 -7.01
CA VAL A 57 -1.61 4.93 -8.32
C VAL A 57 -1.09 5.85 -9.43
N LEU A 58 -1.15 7.17 -9.23
CA LEU A 58 -0.64 8.13 -10.22
C LEU A 58 0.85 7.93 -10.51
N LEU A 59 1.68 7.83 -9.47
CA LEU A 59 3.11 7.59 -9.60
C LEU A 59 3.38 6.31 -10.38
N SER A 60 2.70 5.23 -10.01
CA SER A 60 2.84 3.92 -10.63
C SER A 60 2.48 3.93 -12.12
N LEU A 61 1.33 4.52 -12.47
CA LEU A 61 0.88 4.61 -13.86
C LEU A 61 1.79 5.49 -14.72
N ARG A 62 2.33 6.58 -14.15
CA ARG A 62 3.29 7.46 -14.83
C ARG A 62 4.61 6.75 -15.11
N LEU A 63 5.17 6.06 -14.10
CA LEU A 63 6.40 5.29 -14.27
C LEU A 63 6.25 4.17 -15.30
N ALA A 64 5.12 3.47 -15.27
CA ALA A 64 4.85 2.36 -16.16
C ALA A 64 4.37 2.78 -17.57
N GLY A 65 4.08 4.06 -17.80
CA GLY A 65 3.56 4.56 -19.08
C GLY A 65 2.14 4.08 -19.41
N PHE A 66 1.33 3.70 -18.42
CA PHE A 66 -0.04 3.19 -18.59
C PHE A 66 -1.12 4.22 -18.16
N CYS A 67 -0.87 5.51 -18.34
CA CYS A 67 -1.80 6.55 -17.94
C CYS A 67 -2.61 7.08 -19.13
N SER A 68 -3.92 7.25 -18.97
CA SER A 68 -4.76 8.03 -19.89
C SER A 68 -4.93 9.45 -19.35
N GLN A 69 -5.11 10.43 -20.24
CA GLN A 69 -5.19 11.84 -19.83
C GLN A 69 -6.36 12.12 -18.87
N ASP A 70 -7.53 11.49 -19.06
CA ASP A 70 -8.69 11.65 -18.17
C ASP A 70 -8.44 11.08 -16.76
N LEU A 71 -7.89 9.87 -16.67
CA LEU A 71 -7.57 9.24 -15.38
C LEU A 71 -6.47 10.03 -14.65
N GLU A 72 -5.46 10.48 -15.38
CA GLU A 72 -4.39 11.30 -14.83
C GLU A 72 -4.92 12.57 -14.16
N GLN A 73 -5.76 13.34 -14.86
CA GLN A 73 -6.32 14.58 -14.33
C GLN A 73 -7.16 14.33 -13.07
N LYS A 74 -7.97 13.26 -13.07
CA LYS A 74 -8.77 12.87 -11.89
C LYS A 74 -7.90 12.51 -10.69
N LEU A 75 -6.83 11.74 -10.91
CA LEU A 75 -5.89 11.38 -9.85
C LEU A 75 -5.15 12.60 -9.31
N ILE A 76 -4.64 13.46 -10.20
CA ILE A 76 -3.97 14.71 -9.81
C ILE A 76 -4.90 15.57 -8.96
N GLN A 77 -6.15 15.75 -9.35
CA GLN A 77 -7.09 16.55 -8.58
C GLN A 77 -7.31 15.98 -7.18
N LYS A 78 -7.49 14.65 -7.06
CA LYS A 78 -7.63 14.00 -5.75
C LYS A 78 -6.40 14.18 -4.88
N VAL A 79 -5.20 14.08 -5.44
CA VAL A 79 -3.94 14.32 -4.71
C VAL A 79 -3.88 15.76 -4.23
N LYS A 80 -4.13 16.73 -5.11
CA LYS A 80 -4.13 18.16 -4.77
C LYS A 80 -5.14 18.48 -3.67
N ASP A 81 -6.39 18.05 -3.82
CA ASP A 81 -7.46 18.27 -2.84
C ASP A 81 -7.11 17.70 -1.46
N TYR A 82 -6.47 16.53 -1.45
CA TYR A 82 -6.06 15.87 -0.22
C TYR A 82 -4.89 16.60 0.46
N VAL A 83 -3.88 17.01 -0.31
CA VAL A 83 -2.75 17.80 0.21
C VAL A 83 -3.26 19.13 0.76
N ILE A 84 -4.10 19.87 0.02
CA ILE A 84 -4.67 21.15 0.48
C ILE A 84 -5.36 20.99 1.84
N LYS A 85 -6.12 19.91 2.02
CA LYS A 85 -6.91 19.68 3.25
C LYS A 85 -6.07 19.17 4.41
N LYS A 86 -4.98 18.43 4.16
CA LYS A 86 -4.32 17.60 5.17
C LYS A 86 -2.80 17.71 5.21
N ILE A 87 -2.17 18.67 4.53
CA ILE A 87 -0.70 18.75 4.42
C ILE A 87 0.03 18.68 5.78
N SER A 88 -0.53 19.27 6.83
CA SER A 88 0.00 19.20 8.20
C SER A 88 -0.06 17.78 8.78
N ASP A 89 -1.11 17.03 8.46
CA ASP A 89 -1.43 15.73 9.03
C ASP A 89 -0.78 14.56 8.26
N LEU A 90 -0.18 14.84 7.09
CA LEU A 90 0.57 13.85 6.32
C LEU A 90 1.84 13.45 7.07
N SER A 91 2.16 12.16 7.06
CA SER A 91 3.50 11.71 7.43
C SER A 91 4.53 12.14 6.37
N SER A 92 5.82 12.11 6.72
CA SER A 92 6.92 12.38 5.78
C SER A 92 6.79 11.53 4.52
N GLY A 93 6.54 10.22 4.67
CA GLY A 93 6.37 9.28 3.57
C GLY A 93 5.15 9.56 2.68
N GLN A 94 4.01 9.94 3.27
CA GLN A 94 2.82 10.30 2.49
C GLN A 94 3.03 11.58 1.67
N LEU A 95 3.72 12.56 2.24
CA LEU A 95 4.08 13.79 1.55
C LEU A 95 5.11 13.51 0.44
N ALA A 96 6.13 12.70 0.72
CA ALA A 96 7.11 12.28 -0.28
C ALA A 96 6.47 11.55 -1.47
N TRP A 97 5.53 10.64 -1.22
CA TRP A 97 4.75 10.01 -2.30
C TRP A 97 3.96 11.02 -3.12
N SER A 98 3.34 12.01 -2.48
CA SER A 98 2.58 13.06 -3.19
C SER A 98 3.49 13.92 -4.09
N ILE A 99 4.68 14.27 -3.59
CA ILE A 99 5.71 14.99 -4.36
C ILE A 99 6.18 14.16 -5.54
N MET A 100 6.57 12.90 -5.31
CA MET A 100 7.01 12.00 -6.38
C MET A 100 5.92 11.78 -7.42
N ALA A 101 4.66 11.57 -7.00
CA ALA A 101 3.55 11.37 -7.91
C ALA A 101 3.33 12.57 -8.83
N LEU A 102 3.35 13.80 -8.29
CA LEU A 102 3.15 15.03 -9.04
C LEU A 102 4.38 15.39 -9.92
N GLY A 103 5.58 15.09 -9.44
CA GLY A 103 6.87 15.39 -10.09
C GLY A 103 7.48 14.25 -10.91
N ALA A 104 6.75 13.13 -11.12
CA ALA A 104 7.25 11.96 -11.84
C ALA A 104 7.70 12.27 -13.29
N CYS A 105 7.06 13.26 -13.92
CA CYS A 105 7.36 13.74 -15.27
C CYS A 105 6.92 15.20 -15.42
N LYS A 106 7.45 15.88 -16.44
CA LYS A 106 7.22 17.29 -16.72
C LYS A 106 5.75 17.57 -17.04
N THR A 107 5.07 18.26 -16.14
CA THR A 107 3.68 18.72 -16.32
C THR A 107 3.47 20.08 -15.69
N PRO A 108 2.52 20.91 -16.17
CA PRO A 108 2.16 22.16 -15.48
C PRO A 108 1.72 21.93 -14.02
N ASN A 109 1.27 20.72 -13.68
CA ASN A 109 0.86 20.36 -12.34
C ASN A 109 2.02 20.26 -11.33
N GLU A 110 3.27 20.22 -11.79
CA GLU A 110 4.44 20.26 -10.91
C GLU A 110 4.55 21.60 -10.15
N MET A 111 3.98 22.69 -10.69
CA MET A 111 3.92 23.99 -10.02
C MET A 111 3.31 23.90 -8.62
N PHE A 112 2.34 23.00 -8.43
CA PHE A 112 1.69 22.79 -7.13
C PHE A 112 2.68 22.41 -6.02
N ILE A 113 3.75 21.67 -6.34
CA ILE A 113 4.80 21.31 -5.38
C ILE A 113 5.48 22.56 -4.82
N TYR A 114 5.74 23.53 -5.68
CA TYR A 114 6.39 24.79 -5.33
C TYR A 114 5.42 25.76 -4.65
N GLU A 115 4.20 25.89 -5.16
CA GLU A 115 3.15 26.76 -4.58
C GLU A 115 2.89 26.46 -3.10
N TYR A 116 2.89 25.17 -2.73
CA TYR A 116 2.68 24.72 -1.35
C TYR A 116 3.97 24.45 -0.58
N ASN A 117 5.14 24.78 -1.14
CA ASN A 117 6.46 24.51 -0.55
C ASN A 117 6.61 23.08 -0.02
N MET A 118 6.06 22.10 -0.75
CA MET A 118 5.92 20.73 -0.24
C MET A 118 7.27 20.09 0.12
N VAL A 119 8.33 20.43 -0.63
CA VAL A 119 9.70 19.96 -0.37
C VAL A 119 10.21 20.47 0.98
N HIS A 120 10.04 21.76 1.27
CA HIS A 120 10.43 22.33 2.56
C HIS A 120 9.61 21.75 3.72
N VAL A 121 8.31 21.50 3.51
CA VAL A 121 7.48 20.80 4.52
C VAL A 121 7.99 19.38 4.75
N LEU A 122 8.41 18.68 3.69
CA LEU A 122 9.00 17.34 3.79
C LEU A 122 10.33 17.37 4.55
N GLU A 123 11.21 18.34 4.27
CA GLU A 123 12.47 18.53 4.97
C GLU A 123 12.25 18.68 6.48
N ASN A 124 11.31 19.54 6.89
CA ASN A 124 10.97 19.74 8.30
C ASN A 124 10.43 18.46 8.95
N LYS A 125 9.49 17.77 8.30
CA LYS A 125 8.92 16.51 8.82
C LYS A 125 9.97 15.41 8.94
N PHE A 126 10.86 15.31 7.97
CA PHE A 126 11.96 14.33 8.01
C PHE A 126 12.97 14.66 9.11
N GLN A 127 13.26 15.94 9.34
CA GLN A 127 14.11 16.40 10.43
C GLN A 127 13.49 16.06 11.80
N GLU A 128 12.19 16.28 11.98
CA GLU A 128 11.45 15.85 13.17
C GLU A 128 11.57 14.34 13.37
N GLU A 129 11.43 13.52 12.32
CA GLU A 129 11.60 12.06 12.43
C GLU A 129 13.02 11.68 12.87
N ILE A 130 14.06 12.33 12.35
CA ILE A 130 15.45 12.10 12.77
C ILE A 130 15.64 12.42 14.26
N GLU A 131 15.05 13.49 14.76
CA GLU A 131 15.13 13.88 16.18
C GLU A 131 14.46 12.85 17.11
N HIS A 132 13.48 12.10 16.60
CA HIS A 132 12.81 11.01 17.34
C HIS A 132 13.48 9.64 17.15
N MET A 133 14.52 9.53 16.31
CA MET A 133 15.23 8.28 16.04
C MET A 133 16.34 8.00 17.07
N ASP A 134 15.97 7.65 18.31
CA ASP A 134 16.97 7.20 19.29
C ASP A 134 17.49 5.78 19.01
N HIS A 135 16.72 4.87 18.38
CA HIS A 135 17.18 3.48 18.14
C HIS A 135 16.50 2.74 16.96
N ALA A 136 16.58 3.25 15.73
CA ALA A 136 16.10 2.46 14.57
C ALA A 136 16.74 2.85 13.22
N LEU A 137 18.04 2.58 13.02
CA LEU A 137 18.54 2.30 11.67
C LEU A 137 18.86 0.80 11.57
N PHE A 138 17.97 0.06 10.91
CA PHE A 138 18.31 -1.25 10.39
C PHE A 138 17.95 -1.29 8.90
N VAL A 139 18.84 -0.75 8.07
CA VAL A 139 18.81 -1.06 6.64
C VAL A 139 19.41 -2.45 6.51
N SER A 140 18.57 -3.48 6.46
CA SER A 140 19.06 -4.83 6.20
C SER A 140 19.54 -4.87 4.74
N SER A 141 20.84 -4.90 4.51
CA SER A 141 21.44 -5.28 3.24
C SER A 141 21.39 -6.81 3.11
N LYS A 142 20.18 -7.38 3.07
CA LYS A 142 20.03 -8.77 2.64
C LYS A 142 20.31 -8.81 1.14
N TYR A 143 21.52 -9.24 0.79
CA TYR A 143 21.89 -9.60 -0.57
C TYR A 143 20.99 -10.74 -1.05
N TYR A 144 20.06 -10.44 -1.95
CA TYR A 144 19.27 -11.45 -2.63
C TYR A 144 20.13 -12.13 -3.68
N ASN A 145 20.13 -13.47 -3.68
CA ASN A 145 20.86 -14.24 -4.68
C ASN A 145 20.22 -13.97 -6.06
N GLU A 146 21.04 -13.57 -7.03
CA GLU A 146 20.68 -12.87 -8.27
C GLU A 146 19.93 -13.74 -9.32
N THR A 147 19.55 -14.97 -8.96
CA THR A 147 19.26 -16.03 -9.92
C THR A 147 17.78 -16.30 -10.23
N GLU A 148 16.81 -15.64 -9.56
CA GLU A 148 15.39 -16.00 -9.72
C GLU A 148 14.46 -14.88 -10.26
N CYS A 149 14.95 -13.79 -10.84
CA CYS A 149 14.09 -12.69 -11.32
C CYS A 149 12.91 -13.18 -12.20
N GLN A 150 13.19 -14.02 -13.22
CA GLN A 150 12.16 -14.54 -14.12
C GLN A 150 11.13 -15.44 -13.41
N LYS A 151 11.58 -16.22 -12.43
CA LYS A 151 10.69 -17.08 -11.64
C LYS A 151 9.82 -16.24 -10.70
N THR A 152 10.37 -15.19 -10.09
CA THR A 152 9.60 -14.19 -9.35
C THR A 152 8.56 -13.52 -10.24
N LEU A 153 8.96 -13.04 -11.43
CA LEU A 153 8.06 -12.42 -12.39
C LEU A 153 6.90 -13.36 -12.75
N GLN A 154 7.19 -14.62 -13.11
CA GLN A 154 6.15 -15.61 -13.42
C GLN A 154 5.22 -15.90 -12.24
N THR A 155 5.78 -15.95 -11.03
CA THR A 155 4.99 -16.15 -9.80
C THR A 155 4.05 -14.97 -9.59
N VAL A 156 4.55 -13.74 -9.67
CA VAL A 156 3.73 -12.53 -9.54
C VAL A 156 2.64 -12.48 -10.62
N LEU A 157 2.93 -12.80 -11.88
CA LEU A 157 1.93 -12.86 -12.96
C LEU A 157 0.83 -13.88 -12.68
N LYS A 158 1.18 -15.03 -12.10
CA LYS A 158 0.20 -16.02 -11.66
C LYS A 158 -0.68 -15.47 -10.55
N GLU A 159 -0.11 -14.84 -9.52
CA GLU A 159 -0.86 -14.22 -8.42
C GLU A 159 -1.78 -13.09 -8.90
N ILE A 160 -1.35 -12.30 -9.90
CA ILE A 160 -2.19 -11.29 -10.58
C ILE A 160 -3.43 -11.95 -11.20
N SER A 161 -3.25 -13.05 -11.93
CA SER A 161 -4.37 -13.78 -12.55
C SER A 161 -5.35 -14.37 -11.53
N GLN A 162 -4.88 -14.63 -10.32
CA GLN A 162 -5.68 -15.14 -9.20
C GLN A 162 -6.36 -14.02 -8.39
N GLY A 163 -6.12 -12.75 -8.74
CA GLY A 163 -6.74 -11.61 -8.09
C GLY A 163 -6.09 -11.21 -6.75
N ALA A 164 -4.84 -11.65 -6.49
CA ALA A 164 -4.13 -11.32 -5.25
C ALA A 164 -3.89 -9.81 -5.07
N PHE A 165 -3.86 -9.04 -6.16
CA PHE A 165 -3.64 -7.60 -6.18
C PHE A 165 -4.95 -6.83 -6.44
N ASN A 166 -5.96 -7.14 -5.62
CA ASN A 166 -7.28 -6.50 -5.66
C ASN A 166 -7.36 -5.16 -4.90
N ILE A 167 -6.29 -4.78 -4.19
CA ILE A 167 -6.13 -3.47 -3.55
C ILE A 167 -5.35 -2.54 -4.50
N PRO A 168 -5.85 -1.33 -4.80
CA PRO A 168 -5.17 -0.40 -5.71
C PRO A 168 -3.74 -0.06 -5.29
N THR A 169 -3.52 0.14 -3.99
CA THR A 169 -2.18 0.36 -3.45
C THR A 169 -1.23 -0.81 -3.71
N ALA A 170 -1.68 -2.06 -3.52
CA ALA A 170 -0.87 -3.25 -3.79
C ALA A 170 -0.55 -3.37 -5.29
N ALA A 171 -1.54 -3.16 -6.15
CA ALA A 171 -1.38 -3.17 -7.60
C ALA A 171 -0.38 -2.10 -8.08
N ALA A 172 -0.47 -0.89 -7.53
CA ALA A 172 0.40 0.23 -7.85
C ALA A 172 1.86 0.00 -7.43
N GLN A 173 2.09 -0.70 -6.31
CA GLN A 173 3.45 -0.97 -5.82
C GLN A 173 4.22 -1.94 -6.73
N ILE A 174 3.54 -2.89 -7.38
CA ILE A 174 4.23 -3.90 -8.20
C ILE A 174 4.33 -3.54 -9.68
N LEU A 175 3.41 -2.72 -10.21
CA LEU A 175 3.34 -2.42 -11.64
C LEU A 175 4.67 -1.90 -12.23
N PRO A 176 5.39 -0.94 -11.62
CA PRO A 176 6.62 -0.41 -12.20
C PRO A 176 7.67 -1.51 -12.40
N ALA A 177 7.88 -2.36 -11.40
CA ALA A 177 8.86 -3.44 -11.47
C ALA A 177 8.53 -4.46 -12.58
N LEU A 178 7.25 -4.73 -12.85
CA LEU A 178 6.81 -5.64 -13.91
C LEU A 178 7.15 -5.14 -15.32
N VAL A 179 7.36 -3.84 -15.48
CA VAL A 179 7.77 -3.19 -16.74
C VAL A 179 9.18 -2.62 -16.67
N GLY A 180 10.02 -3.16 -15.78
CA GLY A 180 11.43 -2.79 -15.70
C GLY A 180 11.71 -1.38 -15.17
N LYS A 181 10.77 -0.82 -14.39
CA LYS A 181 10.86 0.52 -13.80
C LYS A 181 11.02 0.49 -12.29
N THR A 182 11.64 1.55 -11.78
CA THR A 182 11.91 1.78 -10.37
C THR A 182 11.53 3.22 -10.00
N TYR A 183 11.54 3.55 -8.71
CA TYR A 183 11.36 4.95 -8.28
C TYR A 183 12.51 5.86 -8.69
N LEU A 184 13.66 5.32 -9.11
CA LEU A 184 14.77 6.10 -9.64
C LEU A 184 14.52 6.57 -11.08
N ASP A 185 13.50 6.03 -11.77
CA ASP A 185 13.08 6.49 -13.08
C ASP A 185 12.19 7.76 -13.02
N VAL A 186 11.90 8.28 -11.82
CA VAL A 186 11.23 9.58 -11.66
C VAL A 186 12.13 10.69 -12.20
N ASN A 187 11.64 11.43 -13.21
CA ASN A 187 12.40 12.51 -13.82
C ASN A 187 11.48 13.69 -14.18
N LYS A 188 11.54 14.73 -13.35
CA LYS A 188 10.76 15.97 -13.51
C LYS A 188 10.98 16.69 -14.84
N ASP A 189 12.12 16.47 -15.50
CA ASP A 189 12.48 17.18 -16.74
C ASP A 189 12.07 16.40 -18.00
N SER A 190 11.67 15.13 -17.87
CA SER A 190 11.21 14.28 -18.98
C SER A 190 9.73 14.51 -19.29
N PRO A 191 9.29 14.53 -20.57
CA PRO A 191 7.87 14.57 -20.90
C PRO A 191 7.15 13.31 -20.38
N CYS A 192 5.87 13.46 -20.03
CA CYS A 192 5.04 12.32 -19.67
C CYS A 192 4.71 11.47 -20.90
N VAL A 193 4.84 10.15 -20.76
CA VAL A 193 4.51 9.18 -21.82
C VAL A 193 3.10 8.65 -21.58
N TYR A 194 2.25 8.79 -22.60
CA TYR A 194 0.89 8.27 -22.59
C TYR A 194 0.79 7.08 -23.55
N SER A 195 0.28 5.95 -23.05
CA SER A 195 -0.05 4.81 -23.91
C SER A 195 -1.53 4.85 -24.28
N SER A 196 -1.81 4.85 -25.58
CA SER A 196 -3.16 4.67 -26.14
C SER A 196 -3.63 3.22 -26.10
N ALA A 197 -2.81 2.27 -25.64
CA ALA A 197 -3.03 0.83 -25.83
C ALA A 197 -3.92 0.16 -24.77
N VAL A 198 -4.29 0.85 -23.69
CA VAL A 198 -5.17 0.23 -22.69
C VAL A 198 -6.58 0.81 -22.83
N ASN A 199 -7.31 0.26 -23.81
CA ASN A 199 -8.74 0.43 -23.90
C ASN A 199 -9.37 -0.35 -22.73
N ILE A 200 -9.27 0.18 -21.50
CA ILE A 200 -9.92 -0.37 -20.31
C ILE A 200 -11.40 -0.05 -20.42
N SER A 201 -12.07 -0.68 -21.39
CA SER A 201 -13.51 -0.79 -21.37
C SER A 201 -13.85 -1.52 -20.08
N ILE A 202 -14.51 -0.83 -19.15
CA ILE A 202 -15.21 -1.47 -18.03
C ILE A 202 -16.16 -2.46 -18.70
N PRO A 203 -16.03 -3.79 -18.53
CA PRO A 203 -17.21 -4.61 -18.71
C PRO A 203 -18.17 -4.06 -17.67
N VAL A 204 -19.23 -3.39 -18.11
CA VAL A 204 -20.39 -3.09 -17.28
C VAL A 204 -20.60 -4.33 -16.46
N SER A 205 -20.45 -4.19 -15.13
CA SER A 205 -20.59 -5.29 -14.19
C SER A 205 -21.90 -5.96 -14.56
N GLY A 206 -21.80 -7.11 -15.24
CA GLY A 206 -22.97 -7.90 -15.54
C GLY A 206 -23.60 -8.15 -14.20
N SER A 207 -24.81 -7.66 -14.00
CA SER A 207 -25.64 -8.03 -12.87
C SER A 207 -25.92 -9.51 -12.99
N VAL A 208 -24.94 -10.34 -12.61
CA VAL A 208 -25.17 -11.73 -12.32
C VAL A 208 -25.85 -11.73 -10.98
N THR A 209 -27.18 -11.73 -11.02
CA THR A 209 -28.02 -12.02 -9.87
C THR A 209 -27.60 -13.39 -9.34
N PRO A 210 -26.99 -13.52 -8.15
CA PRO A 210 -26.86 -14.83 -7.54
C PRO A 210 -28.25 -15.16 -7.02
N ALA A 211 -28.99 -15.97 -7.77
CA ALA A 211 -30.29 -16.53 -7.37
C ALA A 211 -30.14 -17.61 -6.27
N THR A 212 -29.16 -17.48 -5.38
CA THR A 212 -28.90 -18.41 -4.29
C THR A 212 -28.53 -17.61 -3.05
N SER A 213 -29.26 -17.80 -1.95
CA SER A 213 -28.87 -17.23 -0.66
C SER A 213 -27.43 -17.64 -0.36
N PRO A 214 -26.51 -16.70 -0.04
CA PRO A 214 -25.13 -17.05 0.25
C PRO A 214 -25.11 -18.03 1.43
N SER A 215 -24.42 -19.15 1.26
CA SER A 215 -24.28 -20.15 2.32
C SER A 215 -23.61 -19.52 3.52
N LEU A 216 -24.14 -19.73 4.72
CA LEU A 216 -23.52 -19.26 5.95
C LEU A 216 -22.32 -20.15 6.30
N ILE A 217 -21.24 -19.52 6.75
CA ILE A 217 -20.03 -20.17 7.24
C ILE A 217 -19.82 -19.82 8.70
N LYS A 218 -19.21 -20.74 9.45
CA LYS A 218 -18.91 -20.57 10.87
C LYS A 218 -17.40 -20.49 11.06
N VAL A 219 -16.96 -19.45 11.74
CA VAL A 219 -15.54 -19.20 12.02
C VAL A 219 -15.32 -19.10 13.52
N HIS A 220 -14.14 -19.52 13.97
CA HIS A 220 -13.68 -19.30 15.33
C HIS A 220 -12.91 -17.98 15.37
N TYR A 221 -13.33 -17.03 16.20
CA TYR A 221 -12.68 -15.74 16.36
C TYR A 221 -12.20 -15.56 17.79
N SER A 222 -10.95 -15.11 17.97
CA SER A 222 -10.39 -14.81 19.27
C SER A 222 -9.62 -13.49 19.33
N VAL A 223 -9.64 -12.87 20.50
CA VAL A 223 -8.80 -11.71 20.85
C VAL A 223 -7.83 -12.14 21.95
N LYS A 224 -6.54 -11.90 21.74
CA LYS A 224 -5.47 -12.29 22.66
C LYS A 224 -4.66 -11.08 23.09
N ILE A 225 -4.70 -10.78 24.39
CA ILE A 225 -3.85 -9.77 25.05
C ILE A 225 -2.94 -10.52 26.04
N ASN A 226 -3.39 -10.64 27.29
CA ASN A 226 -2.80 -11.53 28.29
C ASN A 226 -3.62 -12.82 28.44
N LYS A 227 -4.95 -12.69 28.34
CA LYS A 227 -5.92 -13.79 28.26
C LYS A 227 -6.45 -13.86 26.83
N THR A 228 -6.93 -15.04 26.46
CA THR A 228 -7.59 -15.27 25.17
C THR A 228 -9.09 -15.34 25.40
N TYR A 229 -9.83 -14.51 24.69
CA TYR A 229 -11.28 -14.56 24.65
C TYR A 229 -11.71 -15.01 23.26
N SER A 230 -12.63 -15.95 23.17
CA SER A 230 -13.05 -16.54 21.90
C SER A 230 -14.56 -16.61 21.78
N THR A 231 -15.05 -16.51 20.54
CA THR A 231 -16.44 -16.79 20.20
C THR A 231 -16.51 -17.46 18.83
N ASN A 232 -17.63 -18.11 18.55
CA ASN A 232 -17.94 -18.55 17.20
C ASN A 232 -18.81 -17.49 16.53
N VAL A 233 -18.46 -17.15 15.30
CA VAL A 233 -19.17 -16.16 14.49
C VAL A 233 -19.70 -16.82 13.23
N THR A 234 -20.92 -16.48 12.85
CA THR A 234 -21.54 -16.96 11.61
C THR A 234 -21.69 -15.78 10.66
N VAL A 235 -21.11 -15.88 9.47
CA VAL A 235 -21.17 -14.84 8.42
C VAL A 235 -21.51 -15.48 7.07
N PRO A 236 -22.03 -14.71 6.09
CA PRO A 236 -22.16 -15.19 4.72
C PRO A 236 -20.80 -15.62 4.11
N SER A 237 -20.82 -16.65 3.27
CA SER A 237 -19.64 -16.99 2.47
C SER A 237 -19.23 -15.82 1.57
N GLY A 238 -17.93 -15.52 1.52
CA GLY A 238 -17.38 -14.36 0.82
C GLY A 238 -17.18 -13.13 1.70
N SER A 239 -17.62 -13.17 2.96
CA SER A 239 -17.30 -12.13 3.95
C SER A 239 -15.79 -12.02 4.21
N VAL A 240 -15.38 -10.83 4.64
CA VAL A 240 -13.99 -10.55 5.03
C VAL A 240 -13.82 -10.67 6.54
N PHE A 241 -12.56 -10.69 7.01
CA PHE A 241 -12.25 -10.75 8.44
C PHE A 241 -12.95 -9.61 9.22
N LEU A 242 -13.01 -8.41 8.64
CA LEU A 242 -13.68 -7.27 9.27
C LEU A 242 -15.16 -7.56 9.60
N ASP A 243 -15.90 -8.22 8.72
CA ASP A 243 -17.29 -8.61 8.99
C ASP A 243 -17.39 -9.52 10.23
N VAL A 244 -16.43 -10.43 10.40
CA VAL A 244 -16.34 -11.31 11.58
C VAL A 244 -16.12 -10.50 12.85
N MET A 245 -15.24 -9.49 12.80
CA MET A 245 -14.98 -8.61 13.94
C MET A 245 -16.21 -7.79 14.30
N GLU A 246 -16.93 -7.27 13.30
CA GLU A 246 -18.17 -6.50 13.50
C GLU A 246 -19.28 -7.36 14.12
N GLU A 247 -19.46 -8.59 13.65
CA GLU A 247 -20.41 -9.52 14.23
C GLU A 247 -20.01 -9.94 15.66
N ALA A 248 -18.73 -10.19 15.92
CA ALA A 248 -18.25 -10.48 17.28
C ALA A 248 -18.47 -9.28 18.23
N GLN A 249 -18.26 -8.06 17.75
CA GLN A 249 -18.52 -6.83 18.50
C GLN A 249 -20.00 -6.68 18.86
N LYS A 250 -20.93 -7.08 17.96
CA LYS A 250 -22.37 -7.10 18.25
C LYS A 250 -22.72 -8.12 19.33
N GLN A 251 -22.05 -9.27 19.37
CA GLN A 251 -22.25 -10.28 20.41
C GLN A 251 -21.76 -9.81 21.79
N ASN A 252 -20.57 -9.21 21.85
CA ASN A 252 -20.03 -8.67 23.10
C ASN A 252 -19.06 -7.51 22.84
N LYS A 253 -19.58 -6.29 22.96
CA LYS A 253 -18.81 -5.06 22.74
C LYS A 253 -17.68 -4.85 23.74
N THR A 254 -17.80 -5.34 24.97
CA THR A 254 -16.75 -5.19 25.99
C THR A 254 -15.52 -6.03 25.66
N ILE A 255 -15.72 -7.24 25.11
CA ILE A 255 -14.64 -8.18 24.81
C ILE A 255 -14.12 -8.02 23.38
N PHE A 256 -15.01 -7.80 22.42
CA PHE A 256 -14.67 -7.78 20.98
C PHE A 256 -14.79 -6.39 20.37
N GLY A 257 -15.01 -5.36 21.19
CA GLY A 257 -15.04 -3.98 20.73
C GLY A 257 -13.69 -3.55 20.17
N PHE A 258 -13.70 -2.90 19.01
CA PHE A 258 -12.50 -2.43 18.34
C PHE A 258 -12.71 -1.06 17.71
N THR A 259 -11.61 -0.36 17.44
CA THR A 259 -11.59 0.83 16.60
C THR A 259 -10.63 0.64 15.45
N MET A 260 -10.91 1.32 14.34
CA MET A 260 -10.10 1.26 13.14
C MET A 260 -9.99 2.64 12.49
N LYS A 261 -8.96 2.79 11.67
CA LYS A 261 -8.74 3.96 10.83
C LYS A 261 -8.59 3.51 9.38
N GLU A 262 -9.25 4.22 8.47
CA GLU A 262 -9.04 4.01 7.04
C GLU A 262 -7.62 4.43 6.63
N SER A 263 -6.97 3.57 5.85
CA SER A 263 -5.64 3.80 5.29
C SER A 263 -5.63 3.58 3.78
N SER A 264 -4.51 3.86 3.10
CA SER A 264 -4.35 3.53 1.68
C SER A 264 -4.33 2.02 1.42
N TRP A 265 -4.17 1.19 2.45
CA TRP A 265 -4.22 -0.27 2.40
C TRP A 265 -5.56 -0.84 2.87
N GLY A 266 -6.53 0.03 3.19
CA GLY A 266 -7.82 -0.35 3.77
C GLY A 266 -7.89 -0.17 5.28
N PRO A 267 -8.89 -0.79 5.95
CA PRO A 267 -9.13 -0.62 7.38
C PRO A 267 -7.99 -1.17 8.23
N TYR A 268 -7.38 -0.28 9.03
CA TYR A 268 -6.31 -0.62 9.96
C TYR A 268 -6.84 -0.60 11.39
N ILE A 269 -6.70 -1.72 12.11
CA ILE A 269 -7.16 -1.84 13.49
C ILE A 269 -6.23 -1.04 14.42
N THR A 270 -6.80 -0.03 15.09
CA THR A 270 -6.04 0.85 16.00
C THR A 270 -6.21 0.45 17.45
N SER A 271 -7.39 -0.04 17.86
CA SER A 271 -7.59 -0.54 19.22
C SER A 271 -8.50 -1.77 19.27
N VAL A 272 -8.31 -2.60 20.30
CA VAL A 272 -9.25 -3.66 20.71
C VAL A 272 -9.40 -3.61 22.22
N GLN A 273 -10.62 -3.73 22.74
CA GLN A 273 -10.95 -3.52 24.15
C GLN A 273 -10.50 -2.14 24.69
N GLY A 274 -10.38 -1.13 23.82
CA GLY A 274 -9.88 0.20 24.18
C GLY A 274 -8.36 0.29 24.39
N ILE A 275 -7.62 -0.79 24.18
CA ILE A 275 -6.14 -0.77 24.19
C ILE A 275 -5.67 -0.35 22.80
N GLU A 276 -5.09 0.84 22.71
CA GLU A 276 -4.64 1.44 21.45
C GLU A 276 -3.18 1.09 21.15
N ALA A 277 -2.91 0.73 19.90
CA ALA A 277 -1.56 0.53 19.38
C ALA A 277 -0.74 1.82 19.45
N ASN A 278 0.55 1.72 19.77
CA ASN A 278 1.40 2.88 19.99
C ASN A 278 2.76 2.71 19.30
N ASN A 279 3.10 3.68 18.45
CA ASN A 279 4.35 3.66 17.69
C ASN A 279 5.59 3.81 18.57
N ASN A 280 5.54 4.63 19.62
CA ASN A 280 6.65 4.83 20.56
C ASN A 280 6.91 3.56 21.37
N ASP A 281 5.85 2.88 21.80
CA ASP A 281 5.94 1.62 22.54
C ASP A 281 6.19 0.40 21.64
N ARG A 282 6.22 0.62 20.31
CA ARG A 282 6.35 -0.40 19.28
C ARG A 282 5.31 -1.51 19.40
N THR A 283 4.07 -1.15 19.71
CA THR A 283 2.94 -2.08 19.88
C THR A 283 1.95 -1.99 18.72
N TYR A 284 1.36 -3.13 18.37
CA TYR A 284 0.36 -3.22 17.30
C TYR A 284 -0.59 -4.41 17.49
N TRP A 285 -1.67 -4.43 16.70
CA TRP A 285 -2.60 -5.54 16.62
C TRP A 285 -2.27 -6.44 15.44
N GLU A 286 -1.71 -7.61 15.72
CA GLU A 286 -1.40 -8.63 14.73
C GLU A 286 -2.65 -9.42 14.36
N ILE A 287 -2.81 -9.74 13.07
CA ILE A 287 -3.96 -10.46 12.52
C ILE A 287 -3.49 -11.82 12.05
N LEU A 288 -4.11 -12.90 12.56
CA LEU A 288 -3.67 -14.26 12.30
C LEU A 288 -4.82 -15.19 11.89
N ASN A 289 -4.49 -16.25 11.16
CA ASN A 289 -5.33 -17.45 11.01
C ASN A 289 -4.52 -18.69 11.39
N ARG A 290 -5.06 -19.51 12.31
CA ARG A 290 -4.38 -20.71 12.87
C ARG A 290 -2.98 -20.41 13.43
N GLY A 291 -2.81 -19.21 13.99
CA GLY A 291 -1.53 -18.76 14.56
C GLY A 291 -0.48 -18.29 13.55
N ILE A 292 -0.81 -18.23 12.26
CA ILE A 292 0.05 -17.71 11.19
C ILE A 292 -0.41 -16.29 10.85
N SER A 293 0.52 -15.33 10.84
CA SER A 293 0.25 -13.94 10.48
C SER A 293 -0.28 -13.85 9.05
N LEU A 294 -1.35 -13.09 8.84
CA LEU A 294 -1.95 -12.91 7.53
C LEU A 294 -1.12 -11.95 6.67
N SER A 295 -1.09 -12.22 5.36
CA SER A 295 -0.50 -11.32 4.36
C SER A 295 -1.48 -10.25 3.85
N GLN A 296 -2.70 -10.20 4.39
CA GLN A 296 -3.77 -9.29 4.01
C GLN A 296 -4.38 -8.64 5.26
N GLY A 297 -4.87 -7.41 5.10
CA GLY A 297 -5.60 -6.71 6.15
C GLY A 297 -7.00 -7.27 6.38
N VAL A 298 -7.64 -6.83 7.47
CA VAL A 298 -8.96 -7.32 7.87
C VAL A 298 -10.06 -7.04 6.84
N GLY A 299 -9.92 -5.95 6.07
CA GLY A 299 -10.87 -5.58 5.01
C GLY A 299 -10.67 -6.34 3.69
N SER A 300 -9.67 -7.22 3.58
CA SER A 300 -9.34 -7.91 2.32
C SER A 300 -9.26 -9.42 2.45
N TYR A 301 -8.87 -9.94 3.62
CA TYR A 301 -8.84 -11.38 3.86
C TYR A 301 -10.25 -11.96 3.87
N ILE A 302 -10.60 -12.72 2.83
CA ILE A 302 -11.86 -13.47 2.73
C ILE A 302 -11.80 -14.68 3.66
N VAL A 303 -12.77 -14.80 4.56
CA VAL A 303 -12.79 -15.86 5.56
C VAL A 303 -13.44 -17.12 5.03
N HIS A 304 -12.96 -18.28 5.49
CA HIS A 304 -13.43 -19.59 5.08
C HIS A 304 -14.03 -20.35 6.26
N ASN A 305 -14.96 -21.27 5.97
CA ASN A 305 -15.59 -22.08 7.01
C ASN A 305 -14.54 -22.85 7.82
N GLY A 306 -14.62 -22.76 9.15
CA GLY A 306 -13.68 -23.40 10.06
C GLY A 306 -12.34 -22.68 10.23
N ASP A 307 -12.19 -21.44 9.71
CA ASP A 307 -11.04 -20.58 10.03
C ASP A 307 -10.92 -20.34 11.55
N TYR A 308 -9.68 -20.18 12.01
CA TYR A 308 -9.32 -19.87 13.41
C TYR A 308 -8.63 -18.51 13.44
N LEU A 309 -9.45 -17.48 13.41
CA LEU A 309 -9.03 -16.09 13.31
C LEU A 309 -8.64 -15.55 14.69
N GLU A 310 -7.53 -14.83 14.77
CA GLU A 310 -7.05 -14.21 16.00
C GLU A 310 -6.59 -12.77 15.76
N ILE A 311 -6.99 -11.85 16.65
CA ILE A 311 -6.39 -10.53 16.80
C ILE A 311 -5.55 -10.53 18.07
N ARG A 312 -4.24 -10.35 17.92
CA ARG A 312 -3.26 -10.49 19.00
C ARG A 312 -2.57 -9.15 19.28
N TRP A 313 -2.45 -8.80 20.55
CA TRP A 313 -1.60 -7.70 20.99
C TRP A 313 -0.12 -8.11 20.86
N SER A 314 0.63 -7.38 20.05
CA SER A 314 2.00 -7.74 19.66
C SER A 314 2.95 -6.53 19.77
N LYS A 315 4.26 -6.81 19.76
CA LYS A 315 5.34 -5.82 19.67
C LYS A 315 6.27 -6.14 18.50
N TYR A 316 6.87 -5.10 17.91
CA TYR A 316 7.84 -5.22 16.80
C TYR A 316 9.21 -5.72 17.24
#